data_AF-A0A7X3T710-F1
#
_entry.id   AF-A0A7X3T710-F1
#
_cell.length_a   1.000
_cell.length_b   1.000
_cell.length_c   1.000
_cell.angle_alpha   90.00
_cell.angle_beta   90.00
_cell.angle_gamma   90.00
#
_symmetry.space_group_name_H-M   'P 1'
#
loop_
_entity.id
_entity.type
_entity.pdbx_description
1 polymer ?
#
loop_
_entity_poly.entity_id
_entity_poly.type
_entity_poly.pdbx_seq_one_letter_code
_entity_poly.pdbx_strand_id
1 'polypeptide(L)'
;MSKKIRNWTVAALLSLFMLPLASAQLTPNIYKKFIGEPVPVGTPDLIDFSYAGYKNGEEGIPEDFDYPIYNVTDYGAIPDDNKSDTAAIRAALDAASSGSCIVFFPPGQYDVLLDDDIKEPFAIVGHHTIVRGSGAQGAGNGGTTIKAHNTIASNSPFLFQTISAEFDWGSKTNVRGSYPSGAKSFEVYNATSLINRKYIAIRGFGLRGADYEKYSSRPMSEFPESYTRIREGITLREYHEIDRIEGNLVYLKAPLVTHLSNGMGVHWIDLQEGIGFEDLHIDGSFDEVYEHLVQGGRGGFSLWETAHSWIRRCRISNVIASFFIGHSYGTTAVSIIVDGRFGHNLGSLFGSTYC
;
A
#
# COMPACT_ATOMS: atom_id res chain seq x y z
N MET A 1 -18.69 -72.03 46.10
CA MET A 1 -17.32 -72.29 45.60
C MET A 1 -17.05 -71.33 44.44
N SER A 2 -16.15 -70.35 44.67
CA SER A 2 -15.45 -69.48 43.70
C SER A 2 -16.26 -68.68 42.66
N LYS A 3 -16.35 -67.34 42.88
CA LYS A 3 -15.91 -66.26 41.94
C LYS A 3 -16.67 -64.96 42.22
N LYS A 4 -15.95 -63.94 42.69
CA LYS A 4 -15.82 -62.58 42.09
C LYS A 4 -15.18 -61.62 43.10
N ILE A 5 -13.86 -61.74 43.22
CA ILE A 5 -12.99 -60.62 43.55
C ILE A 5 -12.59 -60.04 42.20
N ARG A 6 -13.00 -58.80 41.88
CA ARG A 6 -12.23 -57.91 40.97
C ARG A 6 -12.86 -56.53 40.85
N ASN A 7 -11.94 -55.54 40.86
CA ASN A 7 -12.04 -54.22 40.26
C ASN A 7 -12.70 -53.11 41.10
N TRP A 8 -12.05 -52.73 42.20
CA TRP A 8 -12.19 -51.38 42.79
C TRP A 8 -10.87 -50.58 42.74
N THR A 9 -9.94 -50.94 41.85
CA THR A 9 -8.63 -50.26 41.70
C THR A 9 -8.35 -49.75 40.28
N VAL A 10 -9.37 -49.58 39.44
CA VAL A 10 -9.20 -48.97 38.10
C VAL A 10 -9.93 -47.62 37.95
N ALA A 11 -10.80 -47.24 38.90
CA ALA A 11 -11.51 -45.96 38.82
C ALA A 11 -10.72 -44.74 39.35
N ALA A 12 -9.54 -44.94 39.95
CA ALA A 12 -8.72 -43.85 40.51
C ALA A 12 -7.46 -43.52 39.68
N LEU A 13 -7.23 -44.20 38.55
CA LEU A 13 -6.05 -43.96 37.69
C LEU A 13 -6.39 -43.36 36.33
N LEU A 14 -7.68 -43.16 36.00
CA LEU A 14 -8.10 -42.50 34.76
C LEU A 14 -8.64 -41.07 34.96
N SER A 15 -8.49 -40.49 36.14
CA SER A 15 -8.82 -39.10 36.45
C SER A 15 -7.59 -38.20 36.62
N LEU A 16 -6.39 -38.74 36.38
CA LEU A 16 -5.12 -38.00 36.48
C LEU A 16 -4.53 -37.55 35.12
N PHE A 17 -5.32 -37.62 34.04
CA PHE A 17 -4.90 -37.18 32.68
C PHE A 17 -5.87 -36.17 32.03
N MET A 18 -6.63 -35.44 32.85
CA MET A 18 -7.36 -34.25 32.42
C MET A 18 -6.91 -33.05 33.25
N LEU A 19 -5.59 -32.88 33.42
CA LEU A 19 -5.09 -31.52 33.55
C LEU A 19 -5.40 -30.87 32.20
N PRO A 20 -6.21 -29.80 32.13
CA PRO A 20 -6.10 -28.94 30.97
C PRO A 20 -4.63 -28.55 30.97
N LEU A 21 -3.92 -28.92 29.90
CA LEU A 21 -2.78 -28.12 29.48
C LEU A 21 -3.39 -26.74 29.24
N ALA A 22 -3.51 -25.95 30.31
CA ALA A 22 -3.47 -24.52 30.24
C ALA A 22 -2.11 -24.24 29.65
N SER A 23 -2.01 -24.34 28.32
CA SER A 23 -1.04 -23.60 27.58
C SER A 23 -1.38 -22.16 27.91
N ALA A 24 -0.75 -21.64 28.97
CA ALA A 24 -0.73 -20.21 29.20
C ALA A 24 -0.25 -19.65 27.88
N GLN A 25 -1.12 -18.95 27.17
CA GLN A 25 -0.78 -18.40 25.87
C GLN A 25 0.45 -17.53 26.10
N LEU A 26 1.59 -17.99 25.59
CA LEU A 26 2.86 -17.30 25.76
C LEU A 26 2.68 -15.94 25.11
N THR A 27 2.48 -14.92 25.93
CA THR A 27 2.36 -13.54 25.48
C THR A 27 3.75 -13.10 25.07
N PRO A 28 4.02 -12.84 23.78
CA PRO A 28 5.37 -12.52 23.32
C PRO A 28 5.91 -11.27 24.02
N ASN A 29 7.20 -11.24 24.35
CA ASN A 29 7.82 -10.07 24.99
C ASN A 29 7.61 -8.80 24.17
N ILE A 30 7.62 -8.87 22.84
CA ILE A 30 7.34 -7.68 22.00
C ILE A 30 5.94 -7.09 22.22
N TYR A 31 4.93 -7.94 22.45
CA TYR A 31 3.57 -7.49 22.74
C TYR A 31 3.46 -6.96 24.17
N LYS A 32 4.09 -7.63 25.14
CA LYS A 32 4.21 -7.12 26.51
C LYS A 32 4.82 -5.72 26.53
N LYS A 33 5.93 -5.52 25.81
CA LYS A 33 6.58 -4.23 25.65
C LYS A 33 5.63 -3.18 25.08
N PHE A 34 4.88 -3.55 24.05
CA PHE A 34 3.90 -2.69 23.38
C PHE A 34 2.80 -2.19 24.33
N ILE A 35 2.28 -3.06 25.21
CA ILE A 35 1.26 -2.67 26.22
C ILE A 35 1.86 -2.10 27.51
N GLY A 36 3.17 -1.82 27.55
CA GLY A 36 3.86 -1.20 28.68
C GLY A 36 4.27 -2.15 29.81
N GLU A 37 4.22 -3.47 29.60
CA GLU A 37 4.73 -4.44 30.57
C GLU A 37 6.27 -4.53 30.56
N PRO A 38 6.90 -4.85 31.70
CA PRO A 38 8.34 -5.08 31.78
C PRO A 38 8.78 -6.28 30.92
N VAL A 39 9.87 -6.11 30.17
CA VAL A 39 10.44 -7.13 29.28
C VAL A 39 11.97 -7.12 29.35
N PRO A 40 12.66 -8.20 28.92
CA PRO A 40 14.11 -8.21 28.85
C PRO A 40 14.68 -7.06 28.01
N VAL A 41 15.81 -6.53 28.43
CA VAL A 41 16.60 -5.54 27.67
C VAL A 41 16.91 -6.11 26.29
N GLY A 42 16.75 -5.29 25.24
CA GLY A 42 16.95 -5.71 23.85
C GLY A 42 15.70 -6.28 23.17
N THR A 43 14.56 -6.39 23.87
CA THR A 43 13.27 -6.70 23.23
C THR A 43 12.95 -5.61 22.20
N PRO A 44 12.72 -5.94 20.91
CA PRO A 44 12.39 -4.96 19.87
C PRO A 44 11.07 -4.21 20.17
N ASP A 45 10.94 -3.01 19.62
CA ASP A 45 9.67 -2.27 19.64
C ASP A 45 8.70 -2.88 18.61
N LEU A 46 7.44 -3.04 19.00
CA LEU A 46 6.37 -3.34 18.07
C LEU A 46 5.81 -2.02 17.52
N ILE A 47 5.76 -1.90 16.19
CA ILE A 47 5.15 -0.74 15.53
C ILE A 47 3.65 -0.74 15.84
N ASP A 48 3.11 0.45 16.11
CA ASP A 48 1.67 0.63 16.24
C ASP A 48 1.00 0.59 14.87
N PHE A 49 0.45 -0.57 14.51
CA PHE A 49 -0.27 -0.79 13.25
C PHE A 49 -1.73 -0.31 13.28
N SER A 50 -2.22 0.25 14.40
CA SER A 50 -3.61 0.77 14.47
C SER A 50 -3.85 1.93 13.51
N TYR A 51 -2.79 2.62 13.09
CA TYR A 51 -2.84 3.71 12.12
C TYR A 51 -2.80 3.24 10.66
N ALA A 52 -2.78 1.94 10.38
CA ALA A 52 -2.68 1.42 9.02
C ALA A 52 -3.99 1.55 8.24
N GLY A 53 -3.90 2.02 7.00
CA GLY A 53 -4.98 2.12 6.04
C GLY A 53 -5.64 3.50 5.96
N TYR A 54 -6.76 3.53 5.24
CA TYR A 54 -7.55 4.71 4.93
C TYR A 54 -7.81 5.53 6.19
N LYS A 55 -7.58 6.85 6.12
CA LYS A 55 -7.71 7.78 7.27
C LYS A 55 -7.08 7.23 8.56
N ASN A 56 -5.92 6.61 8.40
CA ASN A 56 -5.17 6.00 9.49
C ASN A 56 -5.96 4.95 10.29
N GLY A 57 -6.85 4.20 9.63
CA GLY A 57 -7.66 3.18 10.29
C GLY A 57 -8.73 3.73 11.25
N GLU A 58 -8.86 5.06 11.39
CA GLU A 58 -9.85 5.70 12.26
C GLU A 58 -11.24 5.71 11.63
N GLU A 59 -11.31 5.63 10.29
CA GLU A 59 -12.54 5.65 9.52
C GLU A 59 -12.55 4.51 8.47
N GLY A 60 -13.73 3.98 8.17
CA GLY A 60 -13.91 3.09 7.03
C GLY A 60 -13.93 3.88 5.71
N ILE A 61 -13.52 3.24 4.61
CA ILE A 61 -13.67 3.84 3.26
C ILE A 61 -15.18 4.03 3.02
N PRO A 62 -15.67 5.25 2.74
CA PRO A 62 -17.09 5.50 2.50
C PRO A 62 -17.65 4.62 1.38
N GLU A 63 -18.84 4.06 1.53
CA GLU A 63 -19.47 3.28 0.45
C GLU A 63 -19.98 4.21 -0.68
N ASP A 64 -20.53 5.35 -0.29
CA ASP A 64 -21.11 6.34 -1.20
C ASP A 64 -20.32 7.66 -1.17
N PHE A 65 -20.26 8.33 -2.33
CA PHE A 65 -19.64 9.64 -2.50
C PHE A 65 -20.59 10.51 -3.32
N ASP A 66 -20.92 11.70 -2.81
CA ASP A 66 -21.73 12.70 -3.52
C ASP A 66 -20.82 13.53 -4.45
N TYR A 67 -20.24 12.86 -5.44
CA TYR A 67 -19.34 13.47 -6.43
C TYR A 67 -20.00 13.48 -7.82
N PRO A 68 -19.74 14.50 -8.65
CA PRO A 68 -20.08 14.50 -10.06
C PRO A 68 -19.62 13.21 -10.77
N ILE A 69 -20.52 12.62 -11.55
CA ILE A 69 -20.28 11.38 -12.29
C ILE A 69 -19.93 11.71 -13.75
N TYR A 70 -18.82 11.15 -14.20
CA TYR A 70 -18.34 11.16 -15.57
C TYR A 70 -18.47 9.73 -16.11
N ASN A 71 -19.62 9.40 -16.71
CA ASN A 71 -19.86 8.07 -17.26
C ASN A 71 -19.11 7.93 -18.58
N VAL A 72 -18.23 6.95 -18.71
CA VAL A 72 -17.37 6.76 -19.91
C VAL A 72 -18.17 6.61 -21.21
N THR A 73 -19.43 6.15 -21.13
CA THR A 73 -20.32 6.03 -22.29
C THR A 73 -20.80 7.39 -22.84
N ASP A 74 -20.86 8.43 -22.00
CA ASP A 74 -21.15 9.80 -22.44
C ASP A 74 -19.97 10.40 -23.24
N TYR A 75 -18.79 9.78 -23.14
CA TYR A 75 -17.57 10.14 -23.86
C TYR A 75 -17.29 9.21 -25.05
N GLY A 76 -18.23 8.32 -25.38
CA GLY A 76 -18.18 7.48 -26.58
C GLY A 76 -17.64 6.07 -26.37
N ALA A 77 -17.44 5.62 -25.12
CA ALA A 77 -17.13 4.22 -24.85
C ALA A 77 -18.37 3.35 -25.12
N ILE A 78 -18.18 2.20 -25.77
CA ILE A 78 -19.25 1.27 -26.10
C ILE A 78 -18.78 -0.13 -25.68
N PRO A 79 -19.16 -0.60 -24.49
CA PRO A 79 -18.72 -1.92 -24.05
C PRO A 79 -19.27 -3.03 -24.96
N ASP A 80 -18.55 -4.15 -24.98
CA ASP A 80 -18.90 -5.39 -25.68
C ASP A 80 -18.99 -5.29 -27.21
N ASP A 81 -18.45 -4.23 -27.83
CA ASP A 81 -18.47 -4.04 -29.28
C ASP A 81 -17.18 -4.51 -30.00
N ASN A 82 -16.20 -5.01 -29.22
CA ASN A 82 -14.87 -5.46 -29.65
C ASN A 82 -14.03 -4.38 -30.36
N LYS A 83 -14.32 -3.10 -30.12
CA LYS A 83 -13.50 -1.97 -30.57
C LYS A 83 -12.85 -1.29 -29.37
N SER A 84 -11.92 -0.40 -29.68
CA SER A 84 -11.19 0.34 -28.65
C SER A 84 -12.08 1.35 -27.94
N ASP A 85 -12.06 1.30 -26.61
CA ASP A 85 -12.60 2.31 -25.71
C ASP A 85 -11.54 3.28 -25.19
N THR A 86 -10.26 3.09 -25.59
CA THR A 86 -9.11 3.83 -25.05
C THR A 86 -9.28 5.34 -25.14
N ALA A 87 -9.73 5.85 -26.29
CA ALA A 87 -9.91 7.29 -26.50
C ALA A 87 -11.05 7.87 -25.64
N ALA A 88 -12.17 7.16 -25.52
CA ALA A 88 -13.31 7.59 -24.74
C ALA A 88 -13.01 7.60 -23.23
N ILE A 89 -12.29 6.59 -22.74
CA ILE A 89 -11.86 6.52 -21.33
C ILE A 89 -10.92 7.70 -21.00
N ARG A 90 -9.98 8.03 -21.89
CA ARG A 90 -9.12 9.22 -21.72
C ARG A 90 -9.93 10.50 -21.69
N ALA A 91 -10.88 10.66 -22.61
CA ALA A 91 -11.74 11.85 -22.65
C ALA A 91 -12.56 12.02 -21.35
N ALA A 92 -13.07 10.92 -20.79
CA ALA A 92 -13.77 10.95 -19.50
C ALA A 92 -12.83 11.35 -18.34
N LEU A 93 -11.62 10.79 -18.29
CA LEU A 93 -10.60 11.14 -17.29
C LEU A 93 -10.14 12.59 -17.40
N ASP A 94 -9.92 13.08 -18.62
CA ASP A 94 -9.53 14.46 -18.88
C ASP A 94 -10.64 15.44 -18.47
N ALA A 95 -11.90 15.11 -18.75
CA ALA A 95 -13.06 15.90 -18.31
C ALA A 95 -13.23 15.89 -16.77
N ALA A 96 -12.81 14.80 -16.12
CA ALA A 96 -12.83 14.61 -14.67
C ALA A 96 -11.63 15.26 -13.95
N SER A 97 -10.77 16.00 -14.66
CA SER A 97 -9.50 16.54 -14.12
C SER A 97 -9.63 17.68 -13.09
N SER A 98 -10.85 18.13 -12.76
CA SER A 98 -11.07 19.22 -11.79
C SER A 98 -12.07 18.86 -10.70
N GLY A 99 -11.64 18.96 -9.44
CA GLY A 99 -12.46 18.70 -8.26
C GLY A 99 -12.70 17.22 -7.97
N SER A 100 -13.53 16.93 -6.97
CA SER A 100 -13.92 15.57 -6.64
C SER A 100 -14.83 14.99 -7.72
N CYS A 101 -14.60 13.76 -8.15
CA CYS A 101 -15.36 13.15 -9.25
C CYS A 101 -15.38 11.61 -9.17
N ILE A 102 -16.35 11.01 -9.85
CA ILE A 102 -16.39 9.58 -10.13
C ILE A 102 -16.35 9.38 -11.64
N VAL A 103 -15.29 8.75 -12.16
CA VAL A 103 -15.26 8.23 -13.52
C VAL A 103 -15.87 6.84 -13.51
N PHE A 104 -17.09 6.74 -14.05
CA PHE A 104 -17.94 5.57 -13.90
C PHE A 104 -17.97 4.70 -15.16
N PHE A 105 -17.83 3.39 -14.95
CA PHE A 105 -17.93 2.36 -15.98
C PHE A 105 -19.19 1.53 -15.75
N PRO A 106 -20.21 1.66 -16.61
CA PRO A 106 -21.33 0.73 -16.65
C PRO A 106 -20.88 -0.74 -16.88
N PRO A 107 -21.76 -1.72 -16.65
CA PRO A 107 -21.47 -3.12 -16.93
C PRO A 107 -21.04 -3.36 -18.38
N GLY A 108 -20.16 -4.32 -18.59
CA GLY A 108 -19.66 -4.73 -19.90
C GLY A 108 -18.14 -4.79 -19.97
N GLN A 109 -17.62 -5.28 -21.11
CA GLN A 109 -16.20 -5.35 -21.40
C GLN A 109 -15.76 -4.13 -22.21
N TYR A 110 -14.77 -3.41 -21.70
CA TYR A 110 -14.12 -2.30 -22.39
C TYR A 110 -12.77 -2.77 -22.89
N ASP A 111 -12.57 -2.74 -24.20
CA ASP A 111 -11.36 -3.23 -24.85
C ASP A 111 -10.38 -2.06 -25.03
N VAL A 112 -9.18 -2.19 -24.46
CA VAL A 112 -8.17 -1.12 -24.44
C VAL A 112 -6.81 -1.62 -24.91
N LEU A 113 -5.98 -0.68 -25.33
CA LEU A 113 -4.64 -0.95 -25.85
C LEU A 113 -4.67 -1.92 -27.05
N LEU A 114 -5.60 -1.75 -27.98
CA LEU A 114 -5.59 -2.42 -29.28
C LEU A 114 -4.37 -1.97 -30.11
N ASP A 115 -4.14 -2.61 -31.26
CA ASP A 115 -2.96 -2.37 -32.08
C ASP A 115 -2.80 -0.91 -32.52
N ASP A 116 -3.91 -0.25 -32.84
CA ASP A 116 -3.93 1.17 -33.27
C ASP A 116 -4.06 2.17 -32.11
N ASP A 117 -4.10 1.70 -30.85
CA ASP A 117 -4.26 2.56 -29.68
C ASP A 117 -2.97 3.24 -29.21
N ILE A 118 -3.18 4.35 -28.49
CA ILE A 118 -2.20 4.93 -27.57
C ILE A 118 -1.94 3.93 -26.42
N LYS A 119 -0.72 3.42 -26.35
CA LYS A 119 -0.27 2.39 -25.38
C LYS A 119 0.26 2.97 -24.06
N GLU A 120 -0.15 4.19 -23.71
CA GLU A 120 0.22 4.80 -22.43
C GLU A 120 -0.75 4.41 -21.31
N PRO A 121 -0.38 4.54 -20.04
CA PRO A 121 -1.31 4.40 -18.92
C PRO A 121 -2.48 5.40 -18.99
N PHE A 122 -3.58 5.04 -18.34
CA PHE A 122 -4.64 5.97 -17.96
C PHE A 122 -4.20 6.75 -16.73
N ALA A 123 -3.99 8.05 -16.93
CA ALA A 123 -3.52 8.97 -15.91
C ALA A 123 -4.67 9.40 -15.00
N ILE A 124 -4.46 9.28 -13.69
CA ILE A 124 -5.34 9.86 -12.67
C ILE A 124 -4.63 11.07 -12.09
N VAL A 125 -5.29 12.22 -12.15
CA VAL A 125 -4.76 13.50 -11.69
C VAL A 125 -5.73 14.16 -10.71
N GLY A 126 -5.17 14.92 -9.78
CA GLY A 126 -5.94 15.73 -8.84
C GLY A 126 -6.19 15.06 -7.50
N HIS A 127 -7.26 15.45 -6.83
CA HIS A 127 -7.67 14.92 -5.52
C HIS A 127 -9.12 14.43 -5.62
N HIS A 128 -9.45 13.39 -4.86
CA HIS A 128 -10.80 12.86 -4.70
C HIS A 128 -11.41 12.32 -6.01
N THR A 129 -10.58 11.71 -6.85
CA THR A 129 -10.99 11.04 -8.09
C THR A 129 -11.19 9.56 -7.85
N ILE A 130 -12.39 9.07 -8.15
CA ILE A 130 -12.73 7.65 -8.01
C ILE A 130 -12.99 7.05 -9.40
N VAL A 131 -12.24 6.03 -9.77
CA VAL A 131 -12.47 5.22 -10.96
C VAL A 131 -13.28 3.99 -10.52
N ARG A 132 -14.54 3.92 -10.94
CA ARG A 132 -15.51 2.95 -10.41
C ARG A 132 -16.19 2.15 -11.51
N GLY A 133 -16.14 0.83 -11.39
CA GLY A 133 -16.93 -0.08 -12.20
C GLY A 133 -18.27 -0.46 -11.55
N SER A 134 -18.97 -1.39 -12.19
CA SER A 134 -20.26 -1.92 -11.74
C SER A 134 -20.14 -3.30 -11.06
N GLY A 135 -18.91 -3.74 -10.76
CA GLY A 135 -18.61 -4.97 -10.03
C GLY A 135 -17.44 -5.76 -10.61
N ALA A 136 -16.61 -6.33 -9.73
CA ALA A 136 -15.40 -7.07 -10.10
C ALA A 136 -15.62 -8.54 -10.53
N GLN A 137 -16.86 -9.01 -10.55
CA GLN A 137 -17.23 -10.34 -11.08
C GLN A 137 -17.05 -10.44 -12.61
N GLY A 138 -16.77 -9.32 -13.29
CA GLY A 138 -16.50 -9.21 -14.72
C GLY A 138 -17.76 -9.07 -15.59
N ALA A 139 -17.56 -8.61 -16.83
CA ALA A 139 -18.59 -8.33 -17.83
C ALA A 139 -19.63 -9.45 -17.99
N GLY A 140 -19.18 -10.71 -18.09
CA GLY A 140 -20.07 -11.88 -18.25
C GLY A 140 -21.00 -12.16 -17.05
N ASN A 141 -20.80 -11.48 -15.92
CA ASN A 141 -21.60 -11.61 -14.71
C ASN A 141 -22.24 -10.26 -14.30
N GLY A 142 -22.47 -9.36 -15.26
CA GLY A 142 -23.08 -8.04 -15.03
C GLY A 142 -22.16 -7.05 -14.32
N GLY A 143 -20.86 -7.33 -14.23
CA GLY A 143 -19.84 -6.41 -13.72
C GLY A 143 -19.15 -5.65 -14.84
N THR A 144 -18.03 -5.00 -14.52
CA THR A 144 -17.20 -4.26 -15.49
C THR A 144 -15.87 -4.99 -15.68
N THR A 145 -15.51 -5.31 -16.93
CA THR A 145 -14.15 -5.75 -17.28
C THR A 145 -13.46 -4.68 -18.11
N ILE A 146 -12.22 -4.32 -17.77
CA ILE A 146 -11.32 -3.56 -18.64
C ILE A 146 -10.24 -4.52 -19.13
N LYS A 147 -10.23 -4.79 -20.43
CA LYS A 147 -9.35 -5.79 -21.04
C LYS A 147 -8.25 -5.12 -21.86
N ALA A 148 -7.01 -5.25 -21.40
CA ALA A 148 -5.83 -4.74 -22.10
C ALA A 148 -5.30 -5.78 -23.09
N HIS A 149 -5.26 -5.46 -24.39
CA HIS A 149 -4.80 -6.38 -25.43
C HIS A 149 -3.28 -6.35 -25.60
N ASN A 150 -2.68 -5.16 -25.59
CA ASN A 150 -1.24 -4.99 -25.70
C ASN A 150 -0.58 -4.51 -24.41
N THR A 151 0.76 -4.55 -24.41
CA THR A 151 1.57 -4.00 -23.32
C THR A 151 1.53 -2.48 -23.33
N ILE A 152 1.63 -1.91 -22.13
CA ILE A 152 1.82 -0.50 -21.88
C ILE A 152 3.24 -0.12 -22.33
N ALA A 153 3.33 0.83 -23.26
CA ALA A 153 4.55 1.37 -23.84
C ALA A 153 5.16 2.50 -22.99
N SER A 154 5.22 2.32 -21.67
CA SER A 154 5.68 3.32 -20.71
C SER A 154 6.65 2.74 -19.70
N ASN A 155 7.37 3.61 -18.98
CA ASN A 155 8.26 3.18 -17.89
C ASN A 155 7.48 2.60 -16.69
N SER A 156 6.18 2.92 -16.59
CA SER A 156 5.28 2.35 -15.60
C SER A 156 4.51 1.18 -16.20
N PRO A 157 4.47 0.00 -15.53
CA PRO A 157 3.80 -1.17 -16.07
C PRO A 157 2.30 -1.23 -15.73
N PHE A 158 1.70 -0.20 -15.14
CA PHE A 158 0.32 -0.23 -14.61
C PHE A 158 -0.68 0.50 -15.52
N LEU A 159 -1.83 -0.13 -15.78
CA LEU A 159 -2.86 0.35 -16.70
C LEU A 159 -3.47 1.67 -16.23
N PHE A 160 -3.81 1.75 -14.95
CA PHE A 160 -4.21 2.99 -14.29
C PHE A 160 -3.12 3.44 -13.33
N GLN A 161 -2.77 4.72 -13.37
CA GLN A 161 -1.77 5.26 -12.47
C GLN A 161 -2.05 6.70 -12.07
N THR A 162 -1.76 7.05 -10.83
CA THR A 162 -1.63 8.46 -10.46
C THR A 162 -0.36 9.06 -11.04
N ILE A 163 -0.43 10.33 -11.45
CA ILE A 163 0.74 11.10 -11.91
C ILE A 163 1.16 12.06 -10.80
N SER A 164 2.46 12.06 -10.45
CA SER A 164 3.02 12.95 -9.41
C SER A 164 2.76 14.43 -9.71
N ALA A 165 2.42 15.20 -8.67
CA ALA A 165 2.08 16.62 -8.80
C ALA A 165 3.31 17.54 -8.90
N GLU A 166 4.45 17.16 -8.33
CA GLU A 166 5.79 17.76 -8.44
C GLU A 166 6.64 17.13 -7.33
N PHE A 167 7.84 16.63 -7.65
CA PHE A 167 8.68 15.95 -6.68
C PHE A 167 10.07 16.59 -6.57
N ASP A 168 10.45 17.08 -5.38
CA ASP A 168 11.80 17.58 -5.09
C ASP A 168 12.47 16.80 -3.94
N TRP A 169 13.53 16.05 -4.28
CA TRP A 169 14.33 15.27 -3.32
C TRP A 169 15.29 16.13 -2.47
N GLY A 170 15.34 17.45 -2.64
CA GLY A 170 16.20 18.36 -1.88
C GLY A 170 15.72 18.54 -0.44
N SER A 171 16.61 18.30 0.54
CA SER A 171 16.29 18.45 1.97
C SER A 171 15.88 19.88 2.25
N LYS A 172 14.74 20.07 2.91
CA LYS A 172 14.22 21.41 3.27
C LYS A 172 14.63 21.79 4.69
N THR A 173 14.86 20.78 5.52
CA THR A 173 15.46 20.88 6.85
C THR A 173 15.98 19.49 7.25
N ASN A 174 16.51 19.35 8.46
CA ASN A 174 16.97 18.05 8.98
C ASN A 174 16.47 17.87 10.41
N VAL A 175 16.30 16.61 10.81
CA VAL A 175 15.98 16.22 12.19
C VAL A 175 17.06 16.75 13.13
N ARG A 176 16.63 17.38 14.24
CA ARG A 176 17.51 17.86 15.32
C ARG A 176 17.32 16.97 16.55
N GLY A 177 18.29 16.10 16.79
CA GLY A 177 18.25 15.13 17.90
C GLY A 177 17.89 13.72 17.47
N SER A 178 17.47 12.88 18.42
CA SER A 178 17.15 11.47 18.20
C SER A 178 15.79 11.16 18.81
N TYR A 179 14.91 10.50 18.03
CA TYR A 179 13.51 10.27 18.40
C TYR A 179 13.12 8.81 18.19
N PRO A 180 12.58 8.11 19.20
CA PRO A 180 12.16 6.72 19.05
C PRO A 180 10.96 6.57 18.12
N SER A 181 10.83 5.40 17.50
CA SER A 181 9.54 4.95 16.96
C SER A 181 8.46 5.07 18.03
N GLY A 182 7.25 5.43 17.65
CA GLY A 182 6.14 5.73 18.56
C GLY A 182 6.03 7.20 18.98
N ALA A 183 7.07 8.02 18.79
CA ALA A 183 6.97 9.45 19.09
C ALA A 183 6.02 10.16 18.10
N LYS A 184 5.17 11.06 18.60
CA LYS A 184 4.23 11.87 17.79
C LYS A 184 4.76 13.27 17.45
N SER A 185 6.00 13.57 17.81
CA SER A 185 6.62 14.85 17.51
C SER A 185 8.14 14.76 17.50
N PHE A 186 8.79 15.63 16.73
CA PHE A 186 10.24 15.76 16.68
C PHE A 186 10.67 17.18 16.31
N GLU A 187 11.85 17.61 16.76
CA GLU A 187 12.40 18.91 16.36
C GLU A 187 13.19 18.82 15.06
N VAL A 188 13.16 19.92 14.30
CA VAL A 188 14.02 20.17 13.14
C VAL A 188 14.92 21.38 13.38
N TYR A 189 15.97 21.56 12.59
CA TYR A 189 16.83 22.75 12.70
C TYR A 189 16.08 24.04 12.34
N ASN A 190 15.23 23.99 11.33
CA ASN A 190 14.37 25.10 10.89
C ASN A 190 13.08 24.56 10.26
N ALA A 191 11.92 24.85 10.83
CA ALA A 191 10.63 24.37 10.33
C ALA A 191 9.97 25.30 9.29
N THR A 192 10.57 26.46 8.98
CA THR A 192 9.95 27.51 8.14
C THR A 192 9.45 26.99 6.80
N SER A 193 10.21 26.08 6.15
CA SER A 193 9.87 25.50 4.85
C SER A 193 8.72 24.48 4.91
N LEU A 194 8.34 24.02 6.11
CA LEU A 194 7.27 23.06 6.35
C LEU A 194 5.95 23.75 6.73
N ILE A 195 5.97 25.06 7.02
CA ILE A 195 4.77 25.82 7.37
C ILE A 195 3.78 25.77 6.20
N ASN A 196 2.48 25.59 6.50
CA ASN A 196 1.39 25.42 5.53
C ASN A 196 1.49 24.18 4.64
N ARG A 197 2.40 23.26 4.93
CA ARG A 197 2.46 21.96 4.25
C ARG A 197 1.68 20.93 5.04
N LYS A 198 0.98 20.06 4.32
CA LYS A 198 0.18 18.99 4.92
C LYS A 198 0.98 17.72 5.15
N TYR A 199 1.82 17.35 4.19
CA TYR A 199 2.61 16.12 4.26
C TYR A 199 4.11 16.37 4.22
N ILE A 200 4.83 15.49 4.89
CA ILE A 200 6.29 15.43 4.87
C ILE A 200 6.78 14.03 4.56
N ALA A 201 7.98 13.96 3.99
CA ALA A 201 8.77 12.75 3.89
C ALA A 201 10.06 12.92 4.71
N ILE A 202 10.38 11.93 5.53
CA ILE A 202 11.60 11.83 6.32
C ILE A 202 12.48 10.76 5.68
N ARG A 203 13.76 11.09 5.46
CA ARG A 203 14.67 10.23 4.71
C ARG A 203 16.03 10.07 5.37
N GLY A 204 16.53 8.84 5.35
CA GLY A 204 17.91 8.50 5.66
C GLY A 204 18.55 7.77 4.49
N PHE A 205 19.78 8.13 4.13
CA PHE A 205 20.54 7.48 3.05
C PHE A 205 21.82 6.88 3.60
N GLY A 206 22.14 5.67 3.14
CA GLY A 206 23.37 5.00 3.51
C GLY A 206 23.52 4.82 5.02
N LEU A 207 22.40 4.61 5.73
CA LEU A 207 22.39 4.39 7.16
C LEU A 207 23.21 3.12 7.49
N ARG A 208 24.19 3.26 8.38
CA ARG A 208 25.21 2.25 8.72
C ARG A 208 25.44 2.19 10.23
N GLY A 209 26.20 1.19 10.68
CA GLY A 209 26.51 1.02 12.10
C GLY A 209 25.25 0.86 12.93
N ALA A 210 25.12 1.63 14.01
CA ALA A 210 23.98 1.57 14.92
C ALA A 210 22.62 1.78 14.22
N ASP A 211 22.54 2.65 13.20
CA ASP A 211 21.30 2.84 12.45
C ASP A 211 20.94 1.59 11.65
N TYR A 212 21.93 0.90 11.06
CA TYR A 212 21.71 -0.34 10.31
C TYR A 212 21.28 -1.48 11.23
N GLU A 213 21.96 -1.63 12.37
CA GLU A 213 21.70 -2.67 13.37
C GLU A 213 20.28 -2.57 13.95
N LYS A 214 19.67 -1.39 13.91
CA LYS A 214 18.29 -1.19 14.35
C LYS A 214 17.24 -1.81 13.40
N TYR A 215 17.55 -1.90 12.11
CA TYR A 215 16.59 -2.33 11.08
C TYR A 215 16.95 -3.67 10.45
N SER A 216 18.15 -4.19 10.69
CA SER A 216 18.59 -5.49 10.20
C SER A 216 18.67 -6.51 11.33
N SER A 217 18.04 -7.66 11.14
CA SER A 217 18.16 -8.82 12.04
C SER A 217 19.53 -9.50 11.97
N ARG A 218 20.38 -9.09 11.01
CA ARG A 218 21.70 -9.67 10.77
C ARG A 218 22.77 -8.58 10.58
N PRO A 219 23.92 -8.66 11.26
CA PRO A 219 25.01 -7.71 11.07
C PRO A 219 25.47 -7.66 9.61
N MET A 220 25.86 -6.47 9.17
CA MET A 220 26.38 -6.23 7.82
C MET A 220 27.53 -7.19 7.50
N SER A 221 28.47 -7.38 8.43
CA SER A 221 29.67 -8.21 8.29
C SER A 221 29.39 -9.67 7.95
N GLU A 222 28.20 -10.19 8.22
CA GLU A 222 27.87 -11.60 7.98
C GLU A 222 27.37 -11.88 6.55
N PHE A 223 27.09 -10.84 5.76
CA PHE A 223 26.69 -11.02 4.37
C PHE A 223 27.91 -11.27 3.47
N PRO A 224 27.79 -12.13 2.43
CA PRO A 224 28.86 -12.35 1.46
C PRO A 224 29.34 -11.04 0.81
N GLU A 225 30.63 -10.94 0.48
CA GLU A 225 31.17 -9.72 -0.18
C GLU A 225 30.54 -9.44 -1.54
N SER A 226 30.01 -10.46 -2.22
CA SER A 226 29.28 -10.31 -3.49
C SER A 226 27.98 -9.49 -3.35
N TYR A 227 27.48 -9.28 -2.14
CA TYR A 227 26.27 -8.50 -1.87
C TYR A 227 26.64 -7.01 -1.77
N THR A 228 27.03 -6.41 -2.88
CA THR A 228 27.56 -5.03 -2.91
C THR A 228 26.53 -4.00 -2.43
N ARG A 229 25.25 -4.16 -2.80
CA ARG A 229 24.19 -3.21 -2.42
C ARG A 229 23.96 -3.09 -0.91
N ILE A 230 24.08 -4.19 -0.17
CA ILE A 230 23.87 -4.12 1.28
C ILE A 230 24.95 -3.24 1.93
N ARG A 231 26.17 -3.28 1.38
CA ARG A 231 27.30 -2.46 1.81
C ARG A 231 27.11 -0.97 1.58
N GLU A 232 26.10 -0.53 0.82
CA GLU A 232 25.77 0.88 0.63
C GLU A 232 25.09 1.48 1.87
N GLY A 233 24.46 0.64 2.69
CA GLY A 233 23.67 1.02 3.87
C GLY A 233 22.17 0.98 3.60
N ILE A 234 21.36 1.20 4.64
CA ILE A 234 19.91 1.21 4.53
C ILE A 234 19.43 2.58 4.04
N THR A 235 18.46 2.53 3.13
CA THR A 235 17.67 3.71 2.76
C THR A 235 16.34 3.64 3.48
N LEU A 236 16.01 4.72 4.19
CA LEU A 236 14.75 4.87 4.92
C LEU A 236 13.93 5.98 4.27
N ARG A 237 12.64 5.73 4.07
CA ARG A 237 11.66 6.71 3.61
C ARG A 237 10.39 6.52 4.43
N GLU A 238 9.96 7.57 5.10
CA GLU A 238 8.78 7.56 5.93
C GLU A 238 7.96 8.82 5.69
N TYR A 239 6.64 8.68 5.54
CA TYR A 239 5.72 9.74 5.16
C TYR A 239 4.76 10.02 6.31
N HIS A 240 4.46 11.29 6.54
CA HIS A 240 3.55 11.70 7.61
C HIS A 240 2.69 12.89 7.22
N GLU A 241 1.49 12.93 7.79
CA GLU A 241 0.68 14.13 7.87
C GLU A 241 1.07 14.96 9.09
N ILE A 242 1.31 16.25 8.87
CA ILE A 242 1.55 17.24 9.92
C ILE A 242 0.23 17.51 10.63
N ASP A 243 0.22 17.38 11.95
CA ASP A 243 -0.86 17.88 12.81
C ASP A 243 -0.71 19.40 12.99
N ARG A 244 0.46 19.83 13.47
CA ARG A 244 0.81 21.25 13.65
C ARG A 244 2.32 21.46 13.80
N ILE A 245 2.75 22.71 13.75
CA ILE A 245 4.13 23.13 13.98
C ILE A 245 4.16 24.23 15.04
N GLU A 246 5.00 24.07 16.06
CA GLU A 246 5.23 25.06 17.13
C GLU A 246 6.72 25.40 17.20
N GLY A 247 7.11 26.57 16.67
CA GLY A 247 8.51 26.93 16.51
C GLY A 247 9.22 25.96 15.56
N ASN A 248 10.13 25.13 16.11
CA ASN A 248 10.87 24.11 15.37
C ASN A 248 10.40 22.68 15.68
N LEU A 249 9.37 22.52 16.51
CA LEU A 249 8.78 21.23 16.87
C LEU A 249 7.65 20.91 15.89
N VAL A 250 7.76 19.76 15.23
CA VAL A 250 6.76 19.25 14.28
C VAL A 250 5.94 18.16 15.00
N TYR A 251 4.62 18.32 15.03
CA TYR A 251 3.67 17.33 15.53
C TYR A 251 3.03 16.57 14.37
N LEU A 252 2.86 15.26 14.55
CA LEU A 252 2.36 14.33 13.54
C LEU A 252 1.00 13.76 13.97
N LYS A 253 0.13 13.49 12.99
CA LYS A 253 -1.17 12.84 13.27
C LYS A 253 -1.01 11.39 13.73
N ALA A 254 -0.13 10.65 13.04
CA ALA A 254 0.27 9.30 13.41
C ALA A 254 1.72 9.29 13.96
N PRO A 255 2.06 8.36 14.86
CA PRO A 255 3.40 8.30 15.44
C PRO A 255 4.47 7.93 14.40
N LEU A 256 5.75 8.15 14.71
CA LEU A 256 6.85 7.66 13.90
C LEU A 256 6.87 6.12 13.89
N VAL A 257 6.95 5.51 12.72
CA VAL A 257 7.16 4.07 12.51
C VAL A 257 8.62 3.70 12.73
N THR A 258 9.55 4.60 12.36
CA THR A 258 10.98 4.34 12.48
C THR A 258 11.64 5.29 13.49
N HIS A 259 12.86 4.94 13.91
CA HIS A 259 13.66 5.80 14.75
C HIS A 259 14.39 6.84 13.91
N LEU A 260 14.27 8.10 14.32
CA LEU A 260 14.95 9.19 13.66
C LEU A 260 16.28 9.50 14.36
N SER A 261 17.32 9.60 13.56
CA SER A 261 18.66 10.02 13.95
C SER A 261 18.91 11.47 13.51
N ASN A 262 19.75 12.19 14.26
CA ASN A 262 20.07 13.58 13.98
C ASN A 262 20.67 13.73 12.58
N GLY A 263 20.18 14.70 11.82
CA GLY A 263 20.65 14.96 10.45
C GLY A 263 19.88 14.22 9.36
N MET A 264 18.96 13.30 9.69
CA MET A 264 18.04 12.75 8.68
C MET A 264 17.26 13.87 7.98
N GLY A 265 17.09 13.75 6.67
CA GLY A 265 16.48 14.78 5.83
C GLY A 265 14.97 14.83 6.02
N VAL A 266 14.40 16.03 6.02
CA VAL A 266 12.96 16.25 6.06
C VAL A 266 12.56 17.14 4.88
N HIS A 267 11.54 16.68 4.16
CA HIS A 267 11.04 17.28 2.94
C HIS A 267 9.54 17.49 3.09
N TRP A 268 8.98 18.57 2.54
CA TRP A 268 7.54 18.61 2.28
C TRP A 268 7.25 17.89 0.96
N ILE A 269 6.05 17.34 0.85
CA ILE A 269 5.56 16.68 -0.36
C ILE A 269 4.07 16.97 -0.51
N ASP A 270 3.61 17.13 -1.73
CA ASP A 270 2.21 17.30 -2.05
C ASP A 270 1.64 15.95 -2.53
N LEU A 271 0.94 15.25 -1.63
CA LEU A 271 0.31 13.96 -1.92
C LEU A 271 -1.10 14.17 -2.47
N GLN A 272 -1.46 13.41 -3.51
CA GLN A 272 -2.83 13.37 -4.02
C GLN A 272 -3.74 12.62 -3.05
N GLU A 273 -4.86 13.22 -2.68
CA GLU A 273 -5.71 12.68 -1.62
C GLU A 273 -6.92 11.96 -2.17
N GLY A 274 -7.28 10.83 -1.56
CA GLY A 274 -8.58 10.19 -1.78
C GLY A 274 -8.79 9.67 -3.20
N ILE A 275 -7.75 9.12 -3.82
CA ILE A 275 -7.86 8.45 -5.12
C ILE A 275 -8.38 7.03 -4.92
N GLY A 276 -9.48 6.69 -5.58
CA GLY A 276 -10.14 5.40 -5.43
C GLY A 276 -10.16 4.58 -6.71
N PHE A 277 -9.85 3.29 -6.62
CA PHE A 277 -10.18 2.29 -7.64
C PHE A 277 -11.16 1.29 -7.05
N GLU A 278 -12.34 1.17 -7.65
CA GLU A 278 -13.45 0.41 -7.07
C GLU A 278 -14.19 -0.45 -8.09
N ASP A 279 -14.59 -1.66 -7.68
CA ASP A 279 -15.62 -2.44 -8.38
C ASP A 279 -15.28 -2.75 -9.85
N LEU A 280 -14.00 -2.98 -10.14
CA LEU A 280 -13.46 -3.23 -11.48
C LEU A 280 -12.84 -4.62 -11.58
N HIS A 281 -13.02 -5.26 -12.74
CA HIS A 281 -12.16 -6.36 -13.17
C HIS A 281 -11.16 -5.85 -14.21
N ILE A 282 -9.86 -5.91 -13.92
CA ILE A 282 -8.80 -5.66 -14.89
C ILE A 282 -8.31 -7.00 -15.44
N ASP A 283 -8.36 -7.17 -16.75
CA ASP A 283 -7.78 -8.33 -17.45
C ASP A 283 -6.59 -7.86 -18.29
N GLY A 284 -5.38 -8.24 -17.87
CA GLY A 284 -4.15 -7.87 -18.56
C GLY A 284 -3.85 -8.69 -19.80
N SER A 285 -4.66 -9.72 -20.12
CA SER A 285 -4.45 -10.66 -21.23
C SER A 285 -3.06 -11.29 -21.31
N PHE A 286 -2.32 -11.39 -20.19
CA PHE A 286 -1.06 -12.11 -20.12
C PHE A 286 -1.32 -13.63 -20.06
N ASP A 287 -0.78 -14.40 -20.99
CA ASP A 287 -0.96 -15.85 -21.06
C ASP A 287 0.36 -16.63 -21.19
N GLU A 288 1.49 -15.93 -21.28
CA GLU A 288 2.83 -16.51 -21.43
C GLU A 288 3.43 -17.05 -20.12
N VAL A 289 4.53 -17.81 -20.22
CA VAL A 289 5.40 -18.10 -19.06
C VAL A 289 6.22 -16.86 -18.73
N TYR A 290 6.09 -16.37 -17.50
CA TYR A 290 6.88 -15.24 -17.04
C TYR A 290 8.36 -15.60 -16.87
N GLU A 291 9.22 -14.79 -17.46
CA GLU A 291 10.66 -14.82 -17.30
C GLU A 291 11.11 -13.48 -16.69
N HIS A 292 11.88 -13.55 -15.60
CA HIS A 292 12.26 -12.37 -14.84
C HIS A 292 13.06 -11.40 -15.70
N LEU A 293 12.58 -10.14 -15.77
CA LEU A 293 13.14 -9.04 -16.57
C LEU A 293 13.02 -9.20 -18.10
N VAL A 294 12.18 -10.12 -18.59
CA VAL A 294 11.89 -10.29 -20.03
C VAL A 294 10.58 -9.62 -20.40
N GLN A 295 9.48 -9.93 -19.71
CA GLN A 295 8.16 -9.32 -19.97
C GLN A 295 7.83 -8.16 -19.00
N GLY A 296 7.10 -7.17 -19.49
CA GLY A 296 6.63 -6.01 -18.73
C GLY A 296 5.38 -5.37 -19.32
N GLY A 297 4.92 -4.26 -18.73
CA GLY A 297 3.83 -3.45 -19.30
C GLY A 297 2.42 -4.04 -19.19
N ARG A 298 2.17 -5.03 -18.33
CA ARG A 298 0.83 -5.59 -18.08
C ARG A 298 0.52 -5.57 -16.59
N GLY A 299 -0.02 -4.48 -16.08
CA GLY A 299 -0.33 -4.33 -14.66
C GLY A 299 -1.64 -3.61 -14.43
N GLY A 300 -2.19 -3.76 -13.23
CA GLY A 300 -3.48 -3.18 -12.85
C GLY A 300 -3.36 -1.71 -12.45
N PHE A 301 -3.22 -1.46 -11.15
CA PHE A 301 -3.34 -0.13 -10.56
C PHE A 301 -2.03 0.35 -9.93
N SER A 302 -1.71 1.63 -10.08
CA SER A 302 -0.63 2.30 -9.35
C SER A 302 -1.15 3.51 -8.59
N LEU A 303 -0.93 3.51 -7.28
CA LEU A 303 -1.11 4.65 -6.39
C LEU A 303 0.29 5.14 -5.98
N TRP A 304 0.81 6.09 -6.73
CA TRP A 304 2.09 6.75 -6.50
C TRP A 304 1.86 8.14 -5.90
N GLU A 305 2.51 8.45 -4.78
CA GLU A 305 2.44 9.76 -4.10
C GLU A 305 1.01 10.17 -3.74
N THR A 306 0.34 9.29 -3.02
CA THR A 306 -1.04 9.48 -2.59
C THR A 306 -1.20 9.44 -1.08
N ALA A 307 -2.27 10.04 -0.57
CA ALA A 307 -2.65 9.97 0.82
C ALA A 307 -4.12 9.59 0.96
N HIS A 308 -4.43 8.69 1.90
CA HIS A 308 -5.80 8.24 2.16
C HIS A 308 -6.52 7.77 0.89
N SER A 309 -5.79 7.11 0.00
CA SER A 309 -6.30 6.55 -1.25
C SER A 309 -6.61 5.06 -1.08
N TRP A 310 -7.26 4.44 -2.07
CA TRP A 310 -7.60 3.04 -1.95
C TRP A 310 -7.77 2.29 -3.28
N ILE A 311 -7.60 0.97 -3.20
CA ILE A 311 -8.05 -0.01 -4.18
C ILE A 311 -8.99 -0.95 -3.42
N ARG A 312 -10.26 -1.06 -3.82
CA ARG A 312 -11.20 -1.96 -3.15
C ARG A 312 -12.13 -2.69 -4.09
N ARG A 313 -12.47 -3.94 -3.73
CA ARG A 313 -13.44 -4.77 -4.47
C ARG A 313 -13.07 -4.86 -5.96
N CYS A 314 -11.79 -5.07 -6.24
CA CYS A 314 -11.28 -5.23 -7.59
C CYS A 314 -10.82 -6.67 -7.83
N ARG A 315 -10.95 -7.13 -9.07
CA ARG A 315 -10.34 -8.36 -9.56
C ARG A 315 -9.27 -8.00 -10.58
N ILE A 316 -8.11 -8.64 -10.51
CA ILE A 316 -6.99 -8.36 -11.39
C ILE A 316 -6.46 -9.68 -11.92
N SER A 317 -6.71 -9.95 -13.20
CA SER A 317 -6.49 -11.24 -13.83
C SER A 317 -5.45 -11.12 -14.94
N ASN A 318 -4.63 -12.16 -15.12
CA ASN A 318 -3.71 -12.27 -16.27
C ASN A 318 -2.78 -11.04 -16.39
N VAL A 319 -2.11 -10.68 -15.30
CA VAL A 319 -1.20 -9.53 -15.23
C VAL A 319 0.19 -9.97 -14.78
N ILE A 320 1.19 -9.15 -15.12
CA ILE A 320 2.56 -9.29 -14.63
C ILE A 320 2.71 -8.67 -13.24
N ALA A 321 2.03 -7.56 -12.94
CA ALA A 321 2.06 -6.91 -11.62
C ALA A 321 0.68 -6.34 -11.28
N SER A 322 0.02 -6.82 -10.22
CA SER A 322 -1.38 -6.46 -10.01
C SER A 322 -1.58 -5.03 -9.52
N PHE A 323 -0.88 -4.63 -8.46
CA PHE A 323 -0.93 -3.24 -8.01
C PHE A 323 0.36 -2.77 -7.36
N PHE A 324 0.53 -1.44 -7.29
CA PHE A 324 1.66 -0.79 -6.66
C PHE A 324 1.21 0.42 -5.83
N ILE A 325 1.68 0.50 -4.58
CA ILE A 325 1.48 1.65 -3.71
C ILE A 325 2.85 2.21 -3.32
N GLY A 326 3.23 3.36 -3.88
CA GLY A 326 4.54 3.96 -3.66
C GLY A 326 4.47 5.34 -3.06
N HIS A 327 5.41 5.66 -2.19
CA HIS A 327 5.59 7.03 -1.68
C HIS A 327 4.31 7.63 -1.08
N SER A 328 3.52 6.77 -0.45
CA SER A 328 2.15 7.09 -0.05
C SER A 328 1.96 7.02 1.47
N TYR A 329 0.86 7.62 1.93
CA TYR A 329 0.47 7.67 3.34
C TYR A 329 -0.96 7.15 3.52
N GLY A 330 -1.19 6.22 4.45
CA GLY A 330 -2.57 5.84 4.82
C GLY A 330 -3.39 5.25 3.65
N THR A 331 -2.76 4.56 2.69
CA THR A 331 -3.41 4.11 1.44
C THR A 331 -3.73 2.63 1.49
N THR A 332 -4.97 2.21 1.22
CA THR A 332 -5.43 0.83 1.44
C THR A 332 -5.61 0.02 0.16
N ALA A 333 -5.18 -1.24 0.15
CA ALA A 333 -5.65 -2.24 -0.80
C ALA A 333 -6.44 -3.35 -0.06
N VAL A 334 -7.74 -3.51 -0.34
CA VAL A 334 -8.62 -4.42 0.40
C VAL A 334 -9.64 -5.11 -0.51
N SER A 335 -10.04 -6.33 -0.18
CA SER A 335 -11.02 -7.09 -0.99
C SER A 335 -10.60 -7.22 -2.46
N ILE A 336 -9.34 -7.62 -2.68
CA ILE A 336 -8.76 -7.79 -4.01
C ILE A 336 -8.65 -9.27 -4.35
N ILE A 337 -9.11 -9.65 -5.54
CA ILE A 337 -8.88 -10.98 -6.11
C ILE A 337 -7.79 -10.84 -7.17
N VAL A 338 -6.75 -11.66 -7.10
CA VAL A 338 -5.75 -11.78 -8.17
C VAL A 338 -5.73 -13.22 -8.65
N ASP A 339 -5.94 -13.43 -9.95
CA ASP A 339 -6.00 -14.75 -10.54
C ASP A 339 -5.49 -14.79 -12.00
N GLY A 340 -5.65 -15.94 -12.65
CA GLY A 340 -5.17 -16.17 -14.00
C GLY A 340 -3.66 -16.44 -14.07
N ARG A 341 -3.02 -16.00 -15.16
CA ARG A 341 -1.58 -16.18 -15.34
C ARG A 341 -0.80 -15.16 -14.50
N PHE A 342 0.01 -15.67 -13.58
CA PHE A 342 0.86 -14.82 -12.72
C PHE A 342 2.20 -14.48 -13.40
N GLY A 343 2.65 -13.25 -13.18
CA GLY A 343 4.00 -12.80 -13.55
C GLY A 343 4.91 -12.51 -12.35
N HIS A 344 5.34 -11.26 -12.23
CA HIS A 344 6.43 -10.82 -11.36
C HIS A 344 6.04 -10.75 -9.87
N ASN A 345 4.92 -10.11 -9.53
CA ASN A 345 4.48 -9.96 -8.13
C ASN A 345 2.96 -9.82 -7.99
N LEU A 346 2.45 -10.16 -6.79
CA LEU A 346 1.05 -9.96 -6.42
C LEU A 346 0.73 -8.47 -6.27
N GLY A 347 1.52 -7.77 -5.47
CA GLY A 347 1.46 -6.33 -5.27
C GLY A 347 2.71 -5.85 -4.54
N SER A 348 3.00 -4.56 -4.60
CA SER A 348 4.20 -3.99 -4.00
C SER A 348 3.89 -2.69 -3.27
N LEU A 349 4.43 -2.56 -2.07
CA LEU A 349 4.42 -1.33 -1.29
C LEU A 349 5.86 -0.82 -1.19
N PHE A 350 6.11 0.40 -1.64
CA PHE A 350 7.47 0.93 -1.73
C PHE A 350 7.58 2.32 -1.11
N GLY A 351 8.35 2.42 -0.03
CA GLY A 351 8.57 3.69 0.66
C GLY A 351 7.26 4.36 1.00
N SER A 352 6.35 3.64 1.65
CA SER A 352 5.03 4.13 2.04
C SER A 352 4.85 3.93 3.54
N THR A 353 3.97 4.70 4.16
CA THR A 353 3.78 4.66 5.62
C THR A 353 2.30 4.53 5.93
N TYR A 354 1.97 3.58 6.81
CA TYR A 354 0.59 3.28 7.17
C TYR A 354 -0.32 2.86 6.01
N CYS A 355 0.22 2.21 4.99
CA CYS A 355 -0.57 1.67 3.87
C CYS A 355 -0.97 0.22 4.09
#